data_AF-A0A8K0REW5-F1
#
_entry.id   AF-A0A8K0REW5-F1
#
_cell.length_a   1.000
_cell.length_b   1.000
_cell.length_c   1.000
_cell.angle_alpha   90.00
_cell.angle_beta   90.00
_cell.angle_gamma   90.00
#
_symmetry.space_group_name_H-M   'P 1'
#
loop_
_entity.id
_entity.type
_entity.pdbx_description
1 polymer ?
#
loop_
_entity_poly.entity_id
_entity_poly.type
_entity_poly.pdbx_seq_one_letter_code
_entity_poly.pdbx_strand_id
1 'polypeptide(L)'
;MKGALALIESPELALAERACLTNNPAFLEQALSQTADDDLYFIHDRTRAHAVRNNATAVLDKLVELGVSFADVSSKDAWGGGQTSTATLEFLLAHGWDINKRAEYSTEAQPLMWFTVRNIEMVKWCLEHGASVHPRDMEPIQDNVITQSQRSCEQILEHVVATGDIATFELLRGKGASLGWRCLHRAVEQAAHSDPAREDAATAAAYDKRMAMVLHLLDVVKLDVNAPDQPVDAKVPNRLGTPICYIPGSGTSVEDTRELTWLLLDRGADPTPALKIAQDEYPQFIEDVKAWRARKGDSNKCCIQ
;
A
#
# COMPACT_ATOMS: atom_id res chain seq x y z
N MET A 1 -22.10 -31.04 9.40
CA MET A 1 -21.56 -30.18 8.34
C MET A 1 -22.42 -28.93 8.28
N LYS A 2 -21.97 -27.85 8.93
CA LYS A 2 -22.64 -26.55 8.93
C LYS A 2 -22.52 -25.96 7.52
N GLY A 3 -23.69 -25.75 6.91
CA GLY A 3 -23.81 -25.19 5.57
C GLY A 3 -23.39 -23.73 5.53
N ALA A 4 -22.93 -23.34 4.35
CA ALA A 4 -22.79 -21.96 3.93
C ALA A 4 -24.11 -21.21 4.20
N LEU A 5 -24.11 -20.33 5.20
CA LEU A 5 -25.18 -19.37 5.42
C LEU A 5 -24.97 -18.22 4.43
N ALA A 6 -25.88 -18.13 3.46
CA ALA A 6 -26.16 -16.86 2.81
C ALA A 6 -26.52 -15.84 3.90
N LEU A 7 -25.83 -14.70 3.90
CA LEU A 7 -26.16 -13.52 4.70
C LEU A 7 -27.57 -13.05 4.31
N ILE A 8 -28.59 -13.50 5.03
CA ILE A 8 -29.86 -12.79 5.08
C ILE A 8 -29.58 -11.62 6.02
N GLU A 9 -29.46 -10.40 5.49
CA GLU A 9 -29.41 -9.19 6.32
C GLU A 9 -30.62 -9.18 7.24
N SER A 10 -30.38 -9.22 8.55
CA SER A 10 -31.45 -9.19 9.53
C SER A 10 -32.09 -7.79 9.52
N PRO A 11 -33.41 -7.67 9.78
CA PRO A 11 -34.09 -6.36 9.81
C PRO A 11 -33.43 -5.35 10.76
N GLU A 12 -32.85 -5.83 11.85
CA GLU A 12 -32.14 -5.04 12.86
C GLU A 12 -30.86 -4.44 12.27
N LEU A 13 -30.11 -5.22 11.48
CA LEU A 13 -28.90 -4.74 10.80
C LEU A 13 -29.25 -3.66 9.77
N ALA A 14 -30.32 -3.84 8.99
CA ALA A 14 -30.77 -2.83 8.03
C ALA A 14 -31.18 -1.51 8.71
N LEU A 15 -31.79 -1.58 9.90
CA LEU A 15 -32.11 -0.41 10.71
C LEU A 15 -30.83 0.27 11.23
N ALA A 16 -29.86 -0.49 11.72
CA ALA A 16 -28.58 0.03 12.17
C ALA A 16 -27.77 0.71 11.05
N GLU A 17 -27.74 0.11 9.85
CA GLU A 17 -27.12 0.70 8.67
C GLU A 17 -27.82 1.99 8.25
N ARG A 18 -29.16 2.01 8.27
CA ARG A 18 -29.94 3.22 8.02
C ARG A 18 -29.66 4.31 9.05
N ALA A 19 -29.46 3.96 10.33
CA ALA A 19 -29.06 4.90 11.37
C ALA A 19 -27.76 5.61 10.97
N CYS A 20 -26.76 4.84 10.53
CA CYS A 20 -25.47 5.35 10.10
C CYS A 20 -25.58 6.23 8.84
N LEU A 21 -26.32 5.78 7.82
CA LEU A 21 -26.50 6.52 6.57
C LEU A 21 -27.23 7.86 6.77
N THR A 22 -28.16 7.93 7.71
CA THR A 22 -28.97 9.12 7.99
C THR A 22 -28.47 9.93 9.19
N ASN A 23 -27.38 9.49 9.83
CA ASN A 23 -26.87 10.02 11.10
C ASN A 23 -27.98 10.21 12.16
N ASN A 24 -28.89 9.23 12.26
CA ASN A 24 -30.06 9.29 13.14
C ASN A 24 -30.05 8.14 14.15
N PRO A 25 -29.70 8.41 15.43
CA PRO A 25 -29.59 7.37 16.46
C PRO A 25 -30.93 6.71 16.81
N ALA A 26 -32.07 7.31 16.47
CA ALA A 26 -33.39 6.70 16.74
C ALA A 26 -33.56 5.35 16.00
N PHE A 27 -32.98 5.21 14.79
CA PHE A 27 -32.98 3.93 14.08
C PHE A 27 -32.09 2.89 14.76
N LEU A 28 -30.98 3.31 15.38
CA LEU A 28 -30.14 2.41 16.17
C LEU A 28 -30.90 1.94 17.42
N GLU A 29 -31.55 2.83 18.15
CA GLU A 29 -32.36 2.45 19.32
C GLU A 29 -33.47 1.47 18.93
N GLN A 30 -34.12 1.71 17.79
CA GLN A 30 -35.11 0.79 17.24
C GLN A 30 -34.50 -0.57 16.89
N ALA A 31 -33.33 -0.62 16.26
CA ALA A 31 -32.62 -1.86 15.95
C ALA A 31 -32.31 -2.64 17.23
N LEU A 32 -31.73 -1.98 18.23
CA LEU A 32 -31.35 -2.60 19.50
C LEU A 32 -32.55 -3.16 20.27
N SER A 33 -33.70 -2.46 20.25
CA SER A 33 -34.94 -2.95 20.88
C SER A 33 -35.49 -4.25 20.28
N GLN A 34 -35.10 -4.58 19.04
CA GLN A 34 -35.51 -5.78 18.32
C GLN A 34 -34.42 -6.85 18.31
N THR A 35 -33.20 -6.51 18.74
CA THR A 35 -32.05 -7.41 18.74
C THR A 35 -32.06 -8.26 20.02
N ALA A 36 -31.84 -9.57 19.90
CA ALA A 36 -31.65 -10.43 21.05
C ALA A 36 -30.34 -10.09 21.78
N ASP A 37 -30.30 -10.26 23.11
CA ASP A 37 -29.12 -9.89 23.93
C ASP A 37 -27.82 -10.52 23.41
N ASP A 38 -27.88 -11.77 22.95
CA ASP A 38 -26.74 -12.54 22.42
C ASP A 38 -26.16 -11.93 21.12
N ASP A 39 -26.96 -11.16 20.37
CA ASP A 39 -26.61 -10.56 19.08
C ASP A 39 -26.21 -9.08 19.20
N LEU A 40 -26.41 -8.44 20.36
CA LEU A 40 -26.11 -7.01 20.57
C LEU A 40 -24.65 -6.66 20.26
N TYR A 41 -23.71 -7.54 20.63
CA TYR A 41 -22.30 -7.34 20.32
C TYR A 41 -22.05 -7.22 18.81
N PHE A 42 -22.69 -8.09 18.02
CA PHE A 42 -22.55 -8.09 16.57
C PHE A 42 -23.16 -6.83 15.94
N ILE A 43 -24.34 -6.41 16.41
CA ILE A 43 -24.97 -5.17 15.97
C ILE A 43 -24.12 -3.96 16.33
N HIS A 44 -23.58 -3.87 17.55
CA HIS A 44 -22.68 -2.79 17.96
C HIS A 44 -21.43 -2.72 17.08
N ASP A 45 -20.75 -3.85 16.84
CA ASP A 45 -19.55 -3.90 16.02
C ASP A 45 -19.80 -3.45 14.57
N ARG A 46 -20.88 -3.95 13.96
CA ARG A 46 -21.28 -3.56 12.60
C ARG A 46 -21.68 -2.10 12.51
N THR A 47 -22.49 -1.63 13.45
CA THR A 47 -22.93 -0.22 13.53
C THR A 47 -21.73 0.69 13.70
N ARG A 48 -20.78 0.35 14.60
CA ARG A 48 -19.55 1.11 14.82
C ARG A 48 -18.77 1.30 13.53
N ALA A 49 -18.49 0.22 12.80
CA ALA A 49 -17.78 0.29 11.52
C ALA A 49 -18.54 1.13 10.47
N HIS A 50 -19.87 1.01 10.40
CA HIS A 50 -20.68 1.78 9.45
C HIS A 50 -20.78 3.26 9.82
N ALA A 51 -20.92 3.58 11.11
CA ALA A 51 -21.02 4.94 11.60
C ALA A 51 -19.71 5.70 11.34
N VAL A 52 -18.55 5.07 11.54
CA VAL A 52 -17.24 5.63 11.20
C VAL A 52 -17.13 5.93 9.71
N ARG A 53 -17.44 4.97 8.84
CA ARG A 53 -17.36 5.15 7.38
C ARG A 53 -18.29 6.23 6.85
N ASN A 54 -19.45 6.41 7.49
CA ASN A 54 -20.47 7.39 7.08
C ASN A 54 -20.36 8.73 7.83
N ASN A 55 -19.36 8.92 8.68
CA ASN A 55 -19.22 10.14 9.50
C ASN A 55 -20.46 10.44 10.35
N ALA A 56 -21.13 9.38 10.85
CA ALA A 56 -22.38 9.46 11.57
C ALA A 56 -22.17 9.82 13.05
N THR A 57 -21.77 11.05 13.32
CA THR A 57 -21.37 11.53 14.65
C THR A 57 -22.42 11.30 15.74
N ALA A 58 -23.71 11.52 15.46
CA ALA A 58 -24.77 11.30 16.45
C ALA A 58 -24.96 9.82 16.78
N VAL A 59 -24.70 8.94 15.81
CA VAL A 59 -24.70 7.49 16.04
C VAL A 59 -23.45 7.06 16.81
N LEU A 60 -22.30 7.66 16.52
CA LEU A 60 -21.06 7.42 17.27
C LEU A 60 -21.19 7.85 18.74
N ASP A 61 -21.75 9.03 19.01
CA ASP A 61 -22.07 9.50 20.36
C ASP A 61 -22.99 8.51 21.08
N LYS A 62 -24.03 8.02 20.39
CA LYS A 62 -24.94 7.03 20.96
C LYS A 62 -24.24 5.73 21.32
N LEU A 63 -23.32 5.25 20.49
CA LEU A 63 -22.53 4.06 20.78
C LEU A 63 -21.62 4.27 22.00
N VAL A 64 -21.07 5.47 22.19
CA VAL A 64 -20.33 5.82 23.41
C VAL A 64 -21.24 5.76 24.65
N GLU A 65 -22.46 6.30 24.59
CA GLU A 65 -23.44 6.22 25.69
C GLU A 65 -23.76 4.77 26.07
N LEU A 66 -23.79 3.87 25.08
CA LEU A 66 -24.00 2.43 25.25
C LEU A 66 -22.75 1.68 25.74
N GLY A 67 -21.63 2.38 25.97
CA GLY A 67 -20.38 1.80 26.45
C GLY A 67 -19.60 1.01 25.39
N VAL A 68 -19.88 1.24 24.10
CA VAL A 68 -19.14 0.60 23.00
C VAL A 68 -17.74 1.20 22.91
N SER A 69 -16.71 0.35 23.00
CA SER A 69 -15.31 0.75 22.85
C SER A 69 -14.98 1.09 21.39
N PHE A 70 -14.06 2.03 21.16
CA PHE A 70 -13.50 2.35 19.84
C PHE A 70 -12.01 1.97 19.70
N ALA A 71 -11.38 1.47 20.77
CA ALA A 71 -9.97 1.06 20.76
C ALA A 71 -9.65 -0.06 19.76
N ASP A 72 -10.67 -0.83 19.38
CA ASP A 72 -10.55 -1.98 18.48
C ASP A 72 -10.98 -1.73 17.03
N VAL A 73 -11.31 -0.48 16.67
CA VAL A 73 -11.56 -0.12 15.27
C VAL A 73 -10.29 -0.38 14.45
N SER A 74 -10.42 -1.13 13.35
CA SER A 74 -9.30 -1.40 12.46
C SER A 74 -8.89 -0.14 11.70
N SER A 75 -7.62 -0.03 11.33
CA SER A 75 -7.11 1.09 10.51
C SER A 75 -7.83 1.21 9.16
N LYS A 76 -8.26 0.07 8.60
CA LYS A 76 -9.02 0.01 7.35
C LYS A 76 -10.44 0.55 7.52
N ASP A 77 -11.11 0.24 8.62
CA ASP A 77 -12.44 0.76 8.94
C ASP A 77 -12.39 2.25 9.24
N ALA A 78 -11.38 2.69 10.01
CA ALA A 78 -11.11 4.09 10.30
C ALA A 78 -10.82 4.89 9.02
N TRP A 79 -10.13 4.30 8.04
CA TRP A 79 -9.89 4.96 6.76
C TRP A 79 -11.15 5.07 5.89
N GLY A 80 -12.01 4.05 5.90
CA GLY A 80 -13.25 4.03 5.13
C GLY A 80 -13.07 4.24 3.63
N GLY A 81 -11.92 3.83 3.07
CA GLY A 81 -11.59 4.07 1.66
C GLY A 81 -11.40 5.55 1.31
N GLY A 82 -11.06 6.39 2.30
CA GLY A 82 -10.87 7.83 2.13
C GLY A 82 -12.13 8.67 2.27
N GLN A 83 -13.23 8.07 2.71
CA GLN A 83 -14.51 8.76 2.96
C GLN A 83 -14.63 9.27 4.40
N THR A 84 -13.84 8.73 5.32
CA THR A 84 -13.87 9.14 6.72
C THR A 84 -13.20 10.50 6.89
N SER A 85 -13.93 11.43 7.49
CA SER A 85 -13.50 12.80 7.74
C SER A 85 -12.49 12.86 8.88
N THR A 86 -11.65 13.89 8.89
CA THR A 86 -10.71 14.14 10.01
C THR A 86 -11.46 14.32 11.34
N ALA A 87 -12.64 14.94 11.35
CA ALA A 87 -13.46 15.06 12.56
C ALA A 87 -13.87 13.69 13.14
N THR A 88 -14.21 12.72 12.29
CA THR A 88 -14.48 11.35 12.72
C THR A 88 -13.21 10.65 13.23
N LEU A 89 -12.06 10.89 12.60
CA LEU A 89 -10.79 10.34 13.07
C LEU A 89 -10.38 10.95 14.42
N GLU A 90 -10.57 12.26 14.60
CA GLU A 90 -10.37 12.98 15.87
C GLU A 90 -11.27 12.42 16.97
N PHE A 91 -12.54 12.14 16.65
CA PHE A 91 -13.45 11.43 17.55
C PHE A 91 -12.87 10.07 17.95
N LEU A 92 -12.41 9.25 16.99
CA LEU A 92 -11.82 7.94 17.30
C LEU A 92 -10.62 8.07 18.24
N LEU A 93 -9.70 9.01 17.95
CA LEU A 93 -8.53 9.29 18.80
C LEU A 93 -8.94 9.69 20.22
N ALA A 94 -9.94 10.57 20.36
CA ALA A 94 -10.48 10.99 21.65
C ALA A 94 -11.12 9.83 22.44
N HIS A 95 -11.59 8.79 21.74
CA HIS A 95 -12.20 7.59 22.31
C HIS A 95 -11.25 6.37 22.34
N GLY A 96 -9.94 6.61 22.36
CA GLY A 96 -8.93 5.60 22.67
C GLY A 96 -8.51 4.72 21.49
N TRP A 97 -8.88 5.10 20.26
CA TRP A 97 -8.35 4.46 19.06
C TRP A 97 -6.85 4.79 18.89
N ASP A 98 -6.04 3.77 18.58
CA ASP A 98 -4.60 3.93 18.36
C ASP A 98 -4.30 3.98 16.85
N ILE A 99 -3.88 5.16 16.37
CA ILE A 99 -3.50 5.41 14.97
C ILE A 99 -2.33 4.55 14.48
N ASN A 100 -1.50 4.05 15.41
CA ASN A 100 -0.37 3.18 15.14
C ASN A 100 -0.71 1.69 15.28
N LYS A 101 -1.97 1.35 15.58
CA LYS A 101 -2.40 -0.04 15.75
C LYS A 101 -2.24 -0.81 14.44
N ARG A 102 -1.75 -2.04 14.59
CA ARG A 102 -1.62 -3.02 13.53
C ARG A 102 -2.45 -4.23 13.91
N ALA A 103 -3.17 -4.79 12.95
CA ALA A 103 -3.78 -6.10 13.15
C ALA A 103 -2.67 -7.17 13.24
N GLU A 104 -2.72 -7.99 14.28
CA GLU A 104 -1.77 -9.10 14.44
C GLU A 104 -1.99 -10.13 13.32
N TYR A 105 -0.91 -10.54 12.66
CA TYR A 105 -0.87 -11.68 11.73
C TYR A 105 -1.94 -11.66 10.63
N SER A 106 -2.43 -10.49 10.21
CA SER A 106 -3.42 -10.36 9.14
C SER A 106 -2.89 -9.52 7.98
N THR A 107 -3.56 -9.64 6.83
CA THR A 107 -3.34 -8.74 5.68
C THR A 107 -3.78 -7.30 5.94
N GLU A 108 -4.39 -7.04 7.10
CA GLU A 108 -4.80 -5.72 7.60
C GLU A 108 -3.82 -5.17 8.64
N ALA A 109 -2.60 -5.71 8.70
CA ALA A 109 -1.54 -5.31 9.64
C ALA A 109 -0.96 -3.90 9.40
N GLN A 110 -1.49 -3.14 8.45
CA GLN A 110 -1.04 -1.79 8.14
C GLN A 110 -1.73 -0.76 9.05
N PRO A 111 -0.98 0.20 9.63
CA PRO A 111 -1.59 1.31 10.38
C PRO A 111 -2.21 2.33 9.42
N LEU A 112 -2.98 3.30 9.95
CA LEU A 112 -3.76 4.26 9.13
C LEU A 112 -2.92 4.90 8.02
N MET A 113 -1.72 5.39 8.36
CA MET A 113 -0.88 6.19 7.46
C MET A 113 -0.49 5.46 6.16
N TRP A 114 -0.51 4.13 6.13
CA TRP A 114 -0.24 3.37 4.89
C TRP A 114 -1.39 3.50 3.90
N PHE A 115 -2.64 3.57 4.36
CA PHE A 115 -3.80 3.75 3.49
C PHE A 115 -3.93 5.16 2.93
N THR A 116 -3.21 6.13 3.52
CA THR A 116 -3.35 7.56 3.20
C THR A 116 -2.22 8.09 2.31
N VAL A 117 -1.22 7.28 1.94
CA VAL A 117 0.01 7.74 1.23
C VAL A 117 -0.25 8.41 -0.13
N ARG A 118 -1.45 8.28 -0.67
CA ARG A 118 -1.88 8.96 -1.91
C ARG A 118 -2.40 10.38 -1.69
N ASN A 119 -2.56 10.79 -0.43
CA ASN A 119 -3.03 12.10 -0.03
C ASN A 119 -2.05 12.69 1.00
N ILE A 120 -1.14 13.53 0.53
CA ILE A 120 -0.09 14.12 1.37
C ILE A 120 -0.64 14.94 2.53
N GLU A 121 -1.79 15.60 2.38
CA GLU A 121 -2.42 16.36 3.47
C GLU A 121 -2.93 15.43 4.57
N MET A 122 -3.48 14.27 4.19
CA MET A 122 -3.87 13.24 5.16
C MET A 122 -2.65 12.60 5.83
N VAL A 123 -1.53 12.41 5.11
CA VAL A 123 -0.26 11.96 5.71
C VAL A 123 0.25 12.96 6.73
N LYS A 124 0.22 14.27 6.41
CA LYS A 124 0.58 15.32 7.37
C LYS A 124 -0.32 15.28 8.59
N TRP A 125 -1.63 15.19 8.39
CA TRP A 125 -2.60 15.05 9.49
C TRP A 125 -2.27 13.83 10.37
N CYS A 126 -1.96 12.67 9.78
CA CYS A 126 -1.56 11.47 10.53
C CYS A 126 -0.33 11.75 11.40
N LEU A 127 0.72 12.35 10.83
CA LEU A 127 1.96 12.68 11.54
C LEU A 127 1.73 13.69 12.67
N GLU A 128 0.89 14.70 12.44
CA GLU A 128 0.50 15.70 13.45
C GLU A 128 -0.27 15.07 14.63
N HIS A 129 -1.00 13.98 14.37
CA HIS A 129 -1.77 13.24 15.36
C HIS A 129 -1.04 12.00 15.91
N GLY A 130 0.30 11.96 15.77
CA GLY A 130 1.13 10.95 16.42
C GLY A 130 1.28 9.63 15.67
N ALA A 131 0.88 9.55 14.40
CA ALA A 131 1.26 8.44 13.54
C ALA A 131 2.78 8.38 13.41
N SER A 132 3.33 7.18 13.52
CA SER A 132 4.75 6.89 13.47
C SER A 132 5.10 6.23 12.14
N VAL A 133 6.25 6.62 11.58
CA VAL A 133 6.89 5.88 10.48
C VAL A 133 7.47 4.53 10.95
N HIS A 134 7.51 4.31 12.26
CA HIS A 134 7.82 3.07 12.95
C HIS A 134 6.62 2.70 13.85
N PRO A 135 5.51 2.18 13.28
CA PRO A 135 4.32 1.84 14.05
C PRO A 135 4.63 0.77 15.10
N ARG A 136 3.69 0.59 16.04
CA ARG A 136 3.86 -0.32 17.18
C ARG A 136 4.28 -1.72 16.70
N ASP A 137 5.18 -2.36 17.45
CA ASP A 137 5.65 -3.72 17.18
C ASP A 137 6.33 -3.91 15.81
N MET A 138 6.69 -2.80 15.13
CA MET A 138 7.53 -2.84 13.93
C MET A 138 8.99 -2.81 14.38
N GLU A 139 9.68 -3.92 14.16
CA GLU A 139 11.09 -4.02 14.46
C GLU A 139 11.91 -3.20 13.46
N PRO A 140 12.99 -2.53 13.91
CA PRO A 140 13.94 -1.87 13.02
C PRO A 140 14.48 -2.83 11.96
N ILE A 141 14.80 -2.27 10.79
CA ILE A 141 15.45 -3.04 9.72
C ILE A 141 16.86 -3.42 10.16
N GLN A 142 17.20 -4.69 9.94
CA GLN A 142 18.53 -5.25 10.20
C GLN A 142 19.02 -5.89 8.91
N ASP A 143 20.25 -5.59 8.50
CA ASP A 143 20.76 -5.93 7.16
C ASP A 143 20.70 -7.42 6.79
N ASN A 144 20.69 -8.32 7.78
CA ASN A 144 20.81 -9.76 7.59
C ASN A 144 19.54 -10.57 7.86
N VAL A 145 18.43 -9.95 8.31
CA VAL A 145 17.22 -10.68 8.71
C VAL A 145 15.94 -9.96 8.29
N ILE A 146 15.00 -10.73 7.74
CA ILE A 146 13.62 -10.29 7.54
C ILE A 146 12.75 -10.94 8.61
N THR A 147 12.14 -10.13 9.47
CA THR A 147 11.29 -10.64 10.55
C THR A 147 9.85 -10.86 10.08
N GLN A 148 9.07 -11.65 10.81
CA GLN A 148 7.66 -11.86 10.48
C GLN A 148 6.86 -10.54 10.56
N SER A 149 7.21 -9.64 11.48
CA SER A 149 6.59 -8.32 11.59
C SER A 149 6.77 -7.51 10.31
N GLN A 150 7.99 -7.52 9.75
CA GLN A 150 8.32 -6.84 8.48
C GLN A 150 7.65 -7.49 7.27
N ARG A 151 7.37 -8.80 7.31
CA ARG A 151 6.60 -9.49 6.26
C ARG A 151 5.11 -9.13 6.32
N SER A 152 4.58 -8.94 7.52
CA SER A 152 3.17 -8.59 7.73
C SER A 152 2.88 -7.11 7.49
N CYS A 153 3.82 -6.21 7.79
CA CYS A 153 3.71 -4.79 7.47
C CYS A 153 4.97 -4.33 6.74
N GLU A 154 4.82 -4.04 5.45
CA GLU A 154 5.91 -3.47 4.67
C GLU A 154 6.31 -2.08 5.17
N GLN A 155 7.55 -1.69 4.92
CA GLN A 155 8.04 -0.36 5.28
C GLN A 155 7.28 0.71 4.51
N ILE A 156 6.95 1.84 5.15
CA ILE A 156 6.07 2.83 4.52
C ILE A 156 6.66 3.37 3.20
N LEU A 157 7.98 3.53 3.10
CA LEU A 157 8.59 3.98 1.85
C LEU A 157 8.42 2.97 0.72
N GLU A 158 8.46 1.65 1.00
CA GLU A 158 8.15 0.62 0.00
C GLU A 158 6.68 0.68 -0.46
N HIS A 159 5.78 1.13 0.41
CA HIS A 159 4.36 1.34 0.06
C HIS A 159 4.14 2.61 -0.77
N VAL A 160 4.82 3.71 -0.39
CA VAL A 160 4.71 5.02 -1.04
C VAL A 160 5.24 4.98 -2.46
N VAL A 161 6.38 4.35 -2.71
CA VAL A 161 6.93 4.25 -4.08
C VAL A 161 5.99 3.50 -5.03
N ALA A 162 5.19 2.56 -4.49
CA ALA A 162 4.25 1.78 -5.28
C ALA A 162 2.97 2.56 -5.61
N THR A 163 2.52 3.46 -4.73
CA THR A 163 1.16 4.03 -4.83
C THR A 163 1.08 5.55 -4.69
N GLY A 164 1.97 6.16 -3.90
CA GLY A 164 2.05 7.60 -3.64
C GLY A 164 2.91 8.37 -4.66
N ASP A 165 3.36 9.55 -4.24
CA ASP A 165 4.19 10.48 -5.03
C ASP A 165 5.53 10.81 -4.35
N ILE A 166 6.42 11.49 -5.10
CA ILE A 166 7.76 11.88 -4.63
C ILE A 166 7.68 12.82 -3.42
N ALA A 167 6.69 13.73 -3.39
CA ALA A 167 6.53 14.67 -2.28
C ALA A 167 6.21 13.95 -0.97
N THR A 168 5.32 12.95 -1.01
CA THR A 168 4.97 12.11 0.13
C THR A 168 6.14 11.23 0.54
N PHE A 169 6.87 10.67 -0.44
CA PHE A 169 8.08 9.88 -0.19
C PHE A 169 9.13 10.71 0.57
N GLU A 170 9.42 11.92 0.10
CA GLU A 170 10.39 12.82 0.73
C GLU A 170 9.94 13.31 2.11
N LEU A 171 8.65 13.59 2.27
CA LEU A 171 8.09 13.95 3.58
C LEU A 171 8.37 12.83 4.60
N LEU A 172 8.02 11.59 4.26
CA LEU A 172 8.18 10.45 5.17
C LEU A 172 9.65 10.07 5.38
N ARG A 173 10.47 10.14 4.33
CA ARG A 173 11.93 9.96 4.43
C ARG A 173 12.55 11.00 5.36
N GLY A 174 12.13 12.27 5.25
CA GLY A 174 12.54 13.35 6.15
C GLY A 174 12.08 13.16 7.60
N LYS A 175 11.07 12.31 7.84
CA LYS A 175 10.63 11.88 9.18
C LYS A 175 11.35 10.62 9.69
N GLY A 176 12.34 10.11 8.96
CA GLY A 176 13.14 8.95 9.37
C GLY A 176 12.59 7.60 8.89
N ALA A 177 11.61 7.59 7.99
CA ALA A 177 11.12 6.33 7.42
C ALA A 177 12.25 5.58 6.70
N SER A 178 12.34 4.26 6.93
CA SER A 178 13.38 3.42 6.33
C SER A 178 13.07 3.08 4.88
N LEU A 179 14.12 3.03 4.04
CA LEU A 179 14.04 2.68 2.62
C LEU A 179 13.69 1.20 2.39
N GLY A 180 13.88 0.34 3.40
CA GLY A 180 13.72 -1.09 3.22
C GLY A 180 14.63 -1.69 2.16
N TRP A 181 14.32 -2.91 1.74
CA TRP A 181 15.08 -3.61 0.70
C TRP A 181 14.47 -3.42 -0.69
N ARG A 182 13.20 -2.97 -0.75
CA ARG A 182 12.41 -3.07 -1.97
C ARG A 182 11.89 -1.76 -2.52
N CYS A 183 12.35 -0.59 -2.06
CA CYS A 183 11.91 0.68 -2.65
C CYS A 183 12.09 0.70 -4.18
N LEU A 184 13.30 0.40 -4.66
CA LEU A 184 13.55 0.39 -6.11
C LEU A 184 12.83 -0.77 -6.82
N HIS A 185 12.81 -1.95 -6.21
CA HIS A 185 12.10 -3.12 -6.74
C HIS A 185 10.61 -2.85 -6.97
N ARG A 186 9.92 -2.26 -5.98
CA ARG A 186 8.50 -1.92 -6.05
C ARG A 186 8.24 -0.80 -7.05
N ALA A 187 9.12 0.21 -7.13
CA ALA A 187 8.99 1.26 -8.14
C ALA A 187 9.11 0.69 -9.57
N VAL A 188 10.10 -0.18 -9.80
CA VAL A 188 10.30 -0.85 -11.10
C VAL A 188 9.14 -1.77 -11.44
N GLU A 189 8.70 -2.59 -10.48
CA GLU A 189 7.52 -3.45 -10.62
C GLU A 189 6.31 -2.63 -11.05
N GLN A 190 5.97 -1.55 -10.34
CA GLN A 190 4.81 -0.73 -10.69
C GLN A 190 4.95 0.04 -12.02
N ALA A 191 6.15 0.47 -12.37
CA ALA A 191 6.42 1.07 -13.68
C ALA A 191 6.26 0.05 -14.83
N ALA A 192 6.61 -1.22 -14.59
CA ALA A 192 6.46 -2.30 -15.58
C ALA A 192 5.02 -2.80 -15.78
N HIS A 193 4.09 -2.44 -14.88
CA HIS A 193 2.64 -2.69 -15.01
C HIS A 193 1.89 -1.50 -15.63
N SER A 194 2.61 -0.44 -16.00
CA SER A 194 2.02 0.76 -16.57
C SER A 194 2.29 0.76 -18.08
N ASP A 195 1.24 0.76 -18.89
CA ASP A 195 1.35 0.77 -20.35
C ASP A 195 1.52 2.21 -20.87
N PRO A 196 2.70 2.58 -21.42
CA PRO A 196 2.94 3.92 -21.97
C PRO A 196 2.17 4.19 -23.27
N ALA A 197 1.64 3.15 -23.94
CA ALA A 197 0.99 3.25 -25.24
C ALA A 197 -0.55 3.32 -25.17
N ARG A 198 -1.15 3.29 -23.96
CA ARG A 198 -2.62 3.40 -23.82
C ARG A 198 -3.08 4.83 -24.08
N GLU A 199 -4.12 4.95 -24.90
CA GLU A 199 -4.63 6.23 -25.40
C GLU A 199 -5.28 7.12 -24.33
N ASP A 200 -5.54 6.62 -23.12
CA ASP A 200 -6.12 7.44 -22.05
C ASP A 200 -5.05 8.24 -21.27
N ALA A 201 -5.31 9.55 -21.14
CA ALA A 201 -4.38 10.48 -20.51
C ALA A 201 -4.13 10.20 -19.01
N ALA A 202 -5.04 9.48 -18.35
CA ALA A 202 -4.91 9.12 -16.93
C ALA A 202 -3.85 8.03 -16.71
N THR A 203 -3.77 7.06 -17.61
CA THR A 203 -2.78 5.97 -17.59
C THR A 203 -1.41 6.46 -18.02
N ALA A 204 -1.32 7.31 -19.05
CA ALA A 204 -0.06 7.96 -19.44
C ALA A 204 0.53 8.81 -18.29
N ALA A 205 -0.30 9.63 -17.64
CA ALA A 205 0.13 10.40 -16.46
C ALA A 205 0.50 9.51 -15.27
N ALA A 206 -0.02 8.29 -15.18
CA ALA A 206 0.40 7.31 -14.18
C ALA A 206 1.78 6.74 -14.52
N TYR A 207 2.05 6.38 -15.79
CA TYR A 207 3.35 5.92 -16.26
C TYR A 207 4.45 6.96 -15.98
N ASP A 208 4.24 8.22 -16.37
CA ASP A 208 5.19 9.31 -16.14
C ASP A 208 5.53 9.47 -14.65
N LYS A 209 4.52 9.36 -13.77
CA LYS A 209 4.72 9.42 -12.32
C LYS A 209 5.53 8.23 -11.80
N ARG A 210 5.30 7.02 -12.33
CA ARG A 210 6.05 5.82 -11.95
C ARG A 210 7.50 5.90 -12.43
N MET A 211 7.73 6.33 -13.67
CA MET A 211 9.07 6.57 -14.20
C MET A 211 9.81 7.67 -13.43
N ALA A 212 9.14 8.77 -13.10
CA ALA A 212 9.71 9.83 -12.26
C ALA A 212 10.13 9.29 -10.89
N MET A 213 9.35 8.41 -10.27
CA MET A 213 9.73 7.75 -9.01
C MET A 213 10.97 6.88 -9.18
N VAL A 214 11.06 6.05 -10.23
CA VAL A 214 12.25 5.22 -10.51
C VAL A 214 13.49 6.09 -10.70
N LEU A 215 13.39 7.15 -11.51
CA LEU A 215 14.46 8.13 -11.72
C LEU A 215 14.87 8.80 -10.40
N HIS A 216 13.92 9.22 -9.59
CA HIS A 216 14.18 9.84 -8.29
C HIS A 216 14.96 8.90 -7.37
N LEU A 217 14.56 7.63 -7.29
CA LEU A 217 15.24 6.62 -6.47
C LEU A 217 16.69 6.35 -6.93
N LEU A 218 16.94 6.33 -8.25
CA LEU A 218 18.29 6.12 -8.80
C LEU A 218 19.17 7.38 -8.73
N ASP A 219 18.58 8.55 -9.00
CA ASP A 219 19.35 9.76 -9.31
C ASP A 219 19.44 10.71 -8.14
N VAL A 220 18.44 10.72 -7.27
CA VAL A 220 18.39 11.58 -6.09
C VAL A 220 18.66 10.78 -4.83
N VAL A 221 17.98 9.65 -4.66
CA VAL A 221 18.17 8.77 -3.49
C VAL A 221 19.45 7.92 -3.60
N LYS A 222 19.94 7.68 -4.82
CA LYS A 222 21.15 6.90 -5.12
C LYS A 222 21.06 5.45 -4.64
N LEU A 223 19.89 4.82 -4.78
CA LEU A 223 19.76 3.39 -4.54
C LEU A 223 20.61 2.59 -5.54
N ASP A 224 21.28 1.55 -5.05
CA ASP A 224 22.01 0.63 -5.90
C ASP A 224 21.04 -0.14 -6.81
N VAL A 225 21.23 0.02 -8.12
CA VAL A 225 20.42 -0.61 -9.16
C VAL A 225 20.53 -2.14 -9.17
N ASN A 226 21.55 -2.70 -8.50
CA ASN A 226 21.78 -4.14 -8.37
C ASN A 226 21.60 -4.65 -6.92
N ALA A 227 21.03 -3.84 -6.02
CA ALA A 227 20.75 -4.28 -4.66
C ALA A 227 19.76 -5.47 -4.66
N PRO A 228 19.95 -6.49 -3.81
CA PRO A 228 18.98 -7.58 -3.69
C PRO A 228 17.72 -7.12 -2.93
N ASP A 229 16.56 -7.70 -3.27
CA ASP A 229 15.25 -7.47 -2.65
C ASP A 229 15.08 -8.12 -1.25
N GLN A 230 16.13 -8.78 -0.75
CA GLN A 230 16.20 -9.41 0.56
C GLN A 230 17.68 -9.59 0.98
N PRO A 231 17.96 -9.83 2.28
CA PRO A 231 19.28 -10.23 2.74
C PRO A 231 19.80 -11.49 2.05
N VAL A 232 21.12 -11.62 1.90
CA VAL A 232 21.78 -12.71 1.14
C VAL A 232 21.35 -14.12 1.56
N ASP A 233 21.12 -14.34 2.86
CA ASP A 233 20.74 -15.64 3.41
C ASP A 233 19.23 -15.83 3.57
N ALA A 234 18.43 -14.81 3.26
CA ALA A 234 16.98 -14.88 3.36
C ALA A 234 16.40 -15.67 2.17
N LYS A 235 15.46 -16.58 2.46
CA LYS A 235 14.70 -17.33 1.46
C LYS A 235 13.22 -17.00 1.56
N VAL A 236 12.89 -15.73 1.38
CA VAL A 236 11.49 -15.29 1.39
C VAL A 236 10.86 -15.61 0.01
N PRO A 237 9.68 -16.26 -0.03
CA PRO A 237 8.95 -16.46 -1.28
C PRO A 237 8.63 -15.13 -1.99
N ASN A 238 8.42 -15.17 -3.32
CA ASN A 238 8.07 -14.01 -4.16
C ASN A 238 9.14 -12.89 -4.11
N ARG A 239 10.40 -13.30 -4.27
CA ARG A 239 11.59 -12.45 -4.37
C ARG A 239 12.34 -12.83 -5.64
N LEU A 240 12.55 -11.85 -6.51
CA LEU A 240 13.10 -12.03 -7.86
C LEU A 240 14.58 -11.63 -7.94
N GLY A 241 15.15 -11.10 -6.85
CA GLY A 241 16.55 -10.70 -6.76
C GLY A 241 16.69 -9.19 -6.95
N THR A 242 17.30 -8.77 -8.06
CA THR A 242 17.58 -7.35 -8.35
C THR A 242 16.38 -6.62 -8.98
N PRO A 243 16.34 -5.28 -8.98
CA PRO A 243 15.23 -4.51 -9.52
C PRO A 243 14.86 -4.87 -10.96
N ILE A 244 15.85 -5.07 -11.85
CA ILE A 244 15.60 -5.41 -13.26
C ILE A 244 14.89 -6.76 -13.44
N CYS A 245 14.97 -7.68 -12.47
CA CYS A 245 14.26 -8.96 -12.50
C CYS A 245 12.74 -8.82 -12.39
N TYR A 246 12.26 -7.71 -11.81
CA TYR A 246 10.84 -7.43 -11.67
C TYR A 246 10.17 -7.00 -12.98
N ILE A 247 10.94 -6.71 -14.04
CA ILE A 247 10.36 -6.44 -15.37
C ILE A 247 9.79 -7.74 -15.97
N PRO A 248 10.57 -8.80 -16.23
CA PRO A 248 10.02 -10.04 -16.79
C PRO A 248 9.31 -10.92 -15.76
N GLY A 249 9.67 -10.86 -14.46
CA GLY A 249 9.16 -11.80 -13.46
C GLY A 249 7.81 -11.45 -12.83
N SER A 250 7.21 -10.31 -13.18
CA SER A 250 5.92 -9.87 -12.62
C SER A 250 4.69 -10.44 -13.34
N GLY A 251 4.89 -11.25 -14.39
CA GLY A 251 3.82 -12.03 -15.03
C GLY A 251 2.79 -11.22 -15.82
N THR A 252 3.08 -9.98 -16.21
CA THR A 252 2.17 -9.16 -17.01
C THR A 252 2.29 -9.42 -18.50
N SER A 253 1.16 -9.36 -19.20
CA SER A 253 1.10 -9.37 -20.66
C SER A 253 1.97 -8.27 -21.24
N VAL A 254 2.85 -8.62 -22.17
CA VAL A 254 3.68 -7.81 -23.10
C VAL A 254 3.36 -6.29 -23.17
N GLU A 255 3.56 -5.55 -22.08
CA GLU A 255 3.56 -4.08 -22.09
C GLU A 255 4.92 -3.58 -22.59
N ASP A 256 4.96 -2.42 -23.25
CA ASP A 256 6.23 -1.84 -23.73
C ASP A 256 7.07 -1.36 -22.54
N THR A 257 7.99 -2.21 -22.10
CA THR A 257 8.92 -1.95 -20.98
C THR A 257 10.29 -1.51 -21.45
N ARG A 258 10.47 -1.18 -22.75
CA ARG A 258 11.79 -0.86 -23.32
C ARG A 258 12.44 0.33 -22.64
N GLU A 259 11.69 1.42 -22.46
CA GLU A 259 12.22 2.65 -21.85
C GLU A 259 12.72 2.39 -20.43
N LEU A 260 11.89 1.76 -19.59
CA LEU A 260 12.26 1.35 -18.23
C LEU A 260 13.46 0.41 -18.21
N THR A 261 13.48 -0.59 -19.10
CA THR A 261 14.59 -1.54 -19.22
C THR A 261 15.90 -0.81 -19.56
N TRP A 262 15.87 0.06 -20.56
CA TRP A 262 17.04 0.81 -20.99
C TRP A 262 17.51 1.80 -19.94
N LEU A 263 16.59 2.43 -19.21
CA LEU A 263 16.91 3.28 -18.08
C LEU A 263 17.75 2.52 -17.03
N LEU A 264 17.28 1.34 -16.59
CA LEU A 264 18.01 0.55 -15.60
C LEU A 264 19.39 0.11 -16.12
N LEU A 265 19.47 -0.35 -17.38
CA LEU A 265 20.73 -0.76 -18.00
C LEU A 265 21.70 0.40 -18.16
N ASP A 266 21.23 1.59 -18.55
CA ASP A 266 22.04 2.79 -18.64
C ASP A 266 22.60 3.22 -17.28
N ARG A 267 21.97 2.82 -16.17
CA ARG A 267 22.47 3.03 -14.80
C ARG A 267 23.25 1.86 -14.23
N GLY A 268 23.56 0.86 -15.05
CA GLY A 268 24.46 -0.24 -14.71
C GLY A 268 23.77 -1.48 -14.12
N ALA A 269 22.46 -1.64 -14.33
CA ALA A 269 21.79 -2.90 -14.00
C ALA A 269 22.44 -4.09 -14.74
N ASP A 270 22.70 -5.18 -14.03
CA ASP A 270 23.10 -6.44 -14.65
C ASP A 270 21.85 -7.18 -15.17
N PRO A 271 21.69 -7.35 -16.50
CA PRO A 271 20.55 -8.07 -17.05
C PRO A 271 20.62 -9.59 -16.86
N THR A 272 21.76 -10.14 -16.45
CA THR A 272 21.99 -11.60 -16.41
C THR A 272 20.95 -12.37 -15.59
N PRO A 273 20.59 -11.98 -14.36
CA PRO A 273 19.53 -12.66 -13.62
C PRO A 273 18.15 -12.50 -14.28
N ALA A 274 17.81 -11.31 -14.78
CA ALA A 274 16.53 -11.07 -15.45
C ALA A 274 16.38 -11.85 -16.77
N LEU A 275 17.45 -12.02 -17.54
CA LEU A 275 17.47 -12.82 -18.76
C LEU A 275 17.16 -14.30 -18.50
N LYS A 276 17.54 -14.84 -17.34
CA LYS A 276 17.19 -16.22 -16.95
C LYS A 276 15.70 -16.36 -16.65
N ILE A 277 15.09 -15.34 -16.06
CA ILE A 277 13.64 -15.30 -15.79
C ILE A 277 12.88 -15.18 -17.12
N ALA A 278 13.35 -14.33 -18.03
CA ALA A 278 12.67 -14.03 -19.29
C ALA A 278 12.72 -15.17 -20.33
N GLN A 279 13.59 -16.17 -20.17
CA GLN A 279 13.94 -17.16 -21.21
C GLN A 279 12.72 -17.89 -21.82
N ASP A 280 11.70 -18.16 -21.01
CA ASP A 280 10.50 -18.89 -21.45
C ASP A 280 9.22 -18.04 -21.47
N GLU A 281 9.21 -16.90 -20.77
CA GLU A 281 7.97 -16.16 -20.47
C GLU A 281 7.89 -14.77 -21.12
N TYR A 282 9.03 -14.16 -21.48
CA TYR A 282 9.04 -12.75 -21.90
C TYR A 282 10.13 -12.46 -22.96
N PRO A 283 9.94 -12.92 -24.22
CA PRO A 283 10.93 -12.77 -25.29
C PRO A 283 11.23 -11.30 -25.67
N GLN A 284 10.28 -10.39 -25.46
CA GLN A 284 10.45 -8.97 -25.77
C GLN A 284 11.58 -8.31 -24.98
N PHE A 285 11.70 -8.62 -23.67
CA PHE A 285 12.81 -8.12 -22.83
C PHE A 285 14.17 -8.57 -23.37
N ILE A 286 14.27 -9.81 -23.87
CA ILE A 286 15.52 -10.34 -24.44
C ILE A 286 15.92 -9.51 -25.66
N GLU A 287 14.98 -9.19 -26.53
CA GLU A 287 15.21 -8.33 -27.70
C GLU A 287 15.58 -6.90 -27.30
N ASP A 288 14.94 -6.32 -26.29
CA ASP A 288 15.25 -4.97 -25.81
C ASP A 288 16.66 -4.89 -25.20
N VAL A 289 17.11 -5.93 -24.47
CA VAL A 289 18.49 -6.02 -23.96
C VAL A 289 19.49 -6.16 -25.12
N LYS A 290 19.18 -6.95 -26.16
CA LYS A 290 20.03 -7.07 -27.36
C LYS A 290 20.15 -5.72 -28.09
N ALA A 291 19.02 -5.04 -28.29
CA ALA A 291 18.97 -3.73 -28.93
C ALA A 291 19.77 -2.67 -28.14
N TRP A 292 19.65 -2.67 -26.81
CA TRP A 292 20.44 -1.78 -25.94
C TRP A 292 21.96 -2.03 -26.08
N ARG A 293 22.39 -3.30 -26.11
CA ARG A 293 23.81 -3.67 -26.28
C ARG A 293 24.35 -3.20 -27.63
N ALA A 294 23.59 -3.39 -28.70
CA ALA A 294 23.98 -2.93 -30.04
C ALA A 294 24.17 -1.40 -30.06
N ARG A 295 23.22 -0.64 -29.49
CA ARG A 295 23.28 0.82 -29.36
C ARG A 295 24.55 1.31 -28.63
N LYS A 296 24.92 0.68 -27.51
CA LYS A 296 26.16 1.02 -26.76
C LYS A 296 27.41 0.70 -27.58
N GLY A 297 27.40 -0.42 -28.30
CA GLY A 297 28.49 -0.84 -29.19
C GLY A 297 28.77 0.16 -30.31
N ASP A 298 27.74 0.78 -30.87
CA ASP A 298 27.88 1.79 -31.92
C ASP A 298 28.25 3.18 -31.37
N SER A 299 27.75 3.53 -30.18
CA SER A 299 28.13 4.77 -29.48
C SER A 299 29.63 4.81 -29.14
N ASN A 300 30.19 3.68 -28.69
CA ASN A 300 31.62 3.56 -28.38
C ASN A 300 32.52 3.58 -29.63
N LYS A 301 31.99 3.27 -30.82
CA LYS A 301 32.74 3.39 -32.09
C LYS A 301 32.79 4.82 -32.61
N CYS A 302 31.80 5.66 -32.28
CA CYS A 302 31.71 7.04 -32.75
C CYS A 302 32.61 8.01 -31.93
N CYS A 303 32.93 7.68 -30.68
CA CYS A 303 33.79 8.50 -29.81
C CYS A 303 35.31 8.23 -29.98
N ILE A 304 35.73 7.42 -30.96
CA ILE A 304 37.14 7.08 -31.25
C ILE A 304 37.61 7.70 -32.59
N GLN A 305 36.90 8.70 -33.13
CA GLN A 305 37.32 9.44 -34.32
C GLN A 305 37.79 10.85 -33.99
#